data_AF-A0A947B997-F1
#
_entry.id   AF-A0A947B997-F1
#
_cell.length_a   1.000
_cell.length_b   1.000
_cell.length_c   1.000
_cell.angle_alpha   90.00
_cell.angle_beta   90.00
_cell.angle_gamma   90.00
#
_symmetry.space_group_name_H-M   'P 1'
#
loop_
_entity.id
_entity.type
_entity.pdbx_description
1 polymer ?
#
loop_
_entity_poly.entity_id
_entity_poly.type
_entity_poly.pdbx_seq_one_letter_code
_entity_poly.pdbx_strand_id
1 'polypeptide(L)'
;LNMVVPTRTNVRRDRLDAYFRTHGIKLARLLEMDAMMGTLELVARGHWVSVLPGLICVSDMDGETRHVSPLDDPPLYSDFVMIEPSRRPLSPQARLFFEAVQTEVDHLSQSM
;
A
#
# COMPACT_ATOMS: atom_id res chain seq x y z
N LEU A 1 13.55 -12.37 -10.12
CA LEU A 1 12.38 -11.81 -9.39
C LEU A 1 11.31 -11.38 -10.38
N ASN A 2 10.10 -11.92 -10.32
CA ASN A 2 8.96 -11.42 -11.10
C ASN A 2 8.16 -10.49 -10.19
N MET A 3 8.04 -9.22 -10.57
CA MET A 3 7.47 -8.19 -9.71
C MET A 3 6.18 -7.66 -10.30
N VAL A 4 5.12 -7.59 -9.50
CA VAL A 4 3.94 -6.79 -9.80
C VAL A 4 4.14 -5.42 -9.17
N VAL A 5 3.93 -4.36 -9.95
CA VAL A 5 4.02 -2.97 -9.49
C VAL A 5 2.75 -2.23 -9.85
N PRO A 6 2.36 -1.19 -9.10
CA PRO A 6 1.22 -0.39 -9.49
C PRO A 6 1.53 0.44 -10.74
N THR A 7 0.48 1.05 -11.30
CA THR A 7 0.61 1.97 -12.44
C THR A 7 1.49 3.17 -12.11
N ARG A 8 1.98 3.84 -13.14
CA ARG A 8 2.82 5.05 -12.99
C ARG A 8 2.13 6.22 -12.30
N THR A 9 0.80 6.24 -12.22
CA THR A 9 0.05 7.28 -11.48
C THR A 9 0.02 7.03 -9.98
N ASN A 10 0.43 5.83 -9.53
CA ASN A 10 0.47 5.49 -8.12
C ASN A 10 1.78 5.97 -7.50
N VAL A 11 1.71 6.77 -6.43
CA VAL A 11 2.88 7.33 -5.74
C VAL A 11 3.91 6.29 -5.26
N ARG A 12 3.48 5.04 -5.01
CA ARG A 12 4.40 3.96 -4.63
C ARG A 12 5.29 3.54 -5.79
N ARG A 13 4.83 3.68 -7.04
CA ARG A 13 5.57 3.23 -8.23
C ARG A 13 6.92 3.93 -8.34
N ASP A 14 6.94 5.25 -8.19
CA ASP A 14 8.17 6.03 -8.32
C ASP A 14 9.20 5.64 -7.24
N ARG A 15 8.74 5.36 -6.02
CA ARG A 15 9.60 4.90 -4.92
C ARG A 15 10.20 3.53 -5.20
N LEU A 16 9.40 2.59 -5.72
CA LEU A 16 9.88 1.25 -6.12
C LEU A 16 10.90 1.34 -7.27
N ASP A 17 10.57 2.07 -8.34
CA ASP A 17 11.45 2.23 -9.50
C ASP A 17 12.79 2.89 -9.09
N ALA A 18 12.74 3.90 -8.22
CA ALA A 18 13.94 4.54 -7.68
C ALA A 18 14.77 3.54 -6.87
N TYR A 19 14.15 2.76 -5.98
CA TYR A 19 14.85 1.78 -5.17
C TYR A 19 15.53 0.70 -6.03
N PHE A 20 14.82 0.15 -7.02
CA PHE A 20 15.38 -0.85 -7.93
C PHE A 20 16.59 -0.31 -8.68
N ARG A 21 16.50 0.92 -9.19
CA ARG A 21 17.59 1.56 -9.94
C ARG A 21 18.79 1.84 -9.05
N THR A 22 18.59 2.43 -7.88
CA THR A 22 19.67 2.80 -6.96
C THR A 22 20.46 1.59 -6.48
N HIS A 23 19.80 0.46 -6.27
CA HIS A 23 20.43 -0.77 -5.76
C HIS A 23 20.77 -1.79 -6.85
N GLY A 24 20.60 -1.44 -8.13
CA GLY A 24 20.91 -2.33 -9.25
C GLY A 24 20.08 -3.62 -9.29
N ILE A 25 18.86 -3.60 -8.75
CA ILE A 25 17.97 -4.77 -8.68
C ILE A 25 17.49 -5.12 -10.09
N LYS A 26 17.84 -6.33 -10.55
CA LYS A 26 17.44 -6.84 -11.86
C LYS A 26 16.17 -7.67 -11.74
N LEU A 27 15.06 -7.13 -12.24
CA LEU A 27 13.80 -7.86 -12.34
C LEU A 27 13.81 -8.77 -13.56
N ALA A 28 13.36 -10.02 -13.38
CA ALA A 28 13.22 -10.97 -14.48
C ALA A 28 11.99 -10.67 -15.33
N ARG A 29 10.90 -10.26 -14.68
CA ARG A 29 9.66 -9.79 -15.30
C ARG A 29 9.07 -8.68 -14.42
N LEU A 30 8.45 -7.71 -15.06
CA LEU A 30 7.70 -6.65 -14.40
C LEU A 30 6.30 -6.61 -15.01
N LEU A 31 5.28 -6.71 -14.16
CA LEU A 31 3.88 -6.57 -14.53
C LEU A 31 3.32 -5.32 -13.87
N GLU A 32 2.72 -4.44 -14.66
CA GLU A 32 2.03 -3.25 -14.16
C GLU A 32 0.54 -3.55 -13.98
N MET A 33 0.00 -3.34 -12.78
CA MET A 33 -1.41 -3.60 -12.48
C MET A 33 -1.91 -2.76 -11.29
N ASP A 34 -3.04 -2.07 -11.44
CA ASP A 34 -3.68 -1.26 -10.38
C ASP A 34 -4.95 -1.91 -9.84
N ALA A 35 -4.82 -3.16 -9.42
CA ALA A 35 -5.90 -3.92 -8.81
C ALA A 35 -5.34 -4.69 -7.62
N MET A 36 -5.31 -4.06 -6.44
CA MET A 36 -4.61 -4.61 -5.26
C MET A 36 -5.07 -6.03 -4.88
N MET A 37 -6.39 -6.30 -4.94
CA MET A 37 -6.92 -7.66 -4.69
C MET A 37 -6.53 -8.65 -5.79
N GLY A 38 -6.53 -8.21 -7.05
CA GLY A 38 -6.03 -9.04 -8.17
C GLY A 38 -4.53 -9.32 -8.05
N THR A 39 -3.76 -8.39 -7.50
CA THR A 39 -2.34 -8.58 -7.21
C THR A 39 -2.12 -9.63 -6.14
N LEU A 40 -2.90 -9.60 -5.06
CA LEU A 40 -2.85 -10.63 -4.01
C LEU A 40 -3.19 -12.02 -4.59
N GLU A 41 -4.18 -12.12 -5.48
CA GLU A 41 -4.51 -13.39 -6.12
C GLU A 41 -3.40 -13.89 -7.04
N LEU A 42 -2.79 -12.99 -7.82
CA LEU A 42 -1.68 -13.33 -8.70
C LEU A 42 -0.44 -13.81 -7.92
N VAL A 43 -0.17 -13.19 -6.77
CA VAL A 43 0.91 -13.59 -5.85
C VAL A 43 0.61 -14.95 -5.23
N ALA A 44 -0.63 -15.22 -4.81
CA ALA A 44 -0.99 -16.51 -4.23
C ALA A 44 -0.93 -17.68 -5.23
N ARG A 45 -1.27 -17.43 -6.50
CA ARG A 45 -1.34 -18.49 -7.52
C ARG A 45 -0.07 -18.66 -8.35
N GLY A 46 0.94 -17.82 -8.18
CA GLY A 46 2.09 -17.78 -9.08
C GLY A 46 3.40 -17.36 -8.43
N HIS A 47 4.48 -17.44 -9.21
CA HIS A 47 5.80 -17.00 -8.77
C HIS A 47 5.99 -15.50 -8.98
N TRP A 48 5.15 -14.70 -8.32
CA TRP A 48 5.18 -13.24 -8.34
C TRP A 48 5.33 -12.70 -6.92
N VAL A 49 5.97 -11.54 -6.80
CA VAL A 49 6.00 -10.75 -5.56
C VAL A 49 5.44 -9.36 -5.83
N SER A 50 4.98 -8.68 -4.77
CA SER A 50 4.52 -7.30 -4.84
C SER A 50 4.82 -6.58 -3.54
N VAL A 51 4.88 -5.26 -3.60
CA VAL A 51 4.87 -4.38 -2.42
C VAL A 51 3.49 -3.75 -2.33
N LEU A 52 2.81 -3.97 -1.22
CA LEU A 52 1.42 -3.58 -0.96
C LEU A 52 1.30 -2.90 0.41
N PRO A 53 0.26 -2.08 0.66
CA PRO A 53 -0.01 -1.54 1.99
C PRO A 53 -0.22 -2.65 3.00
N GLY A 54 0.38 -2.52 4.19
CA GLY A 54 0.25 -3.52 5.25
C GLY A 54 -1.20 -3.86 5.60
N LEU A 55 -2.10 -2.87 5.56
CA LEU A 55 -3.51 -3.07 5.89
C LEU A 55 -4.22 -4.12 5.03
N ILE A 56 -3.84 -4.25 3.75
CA ILE A 56 -4.44 -5.26 2.86
C ILE A 56 -3.75 -6.62 2.96
N CYS A 57 -2.64 -6.69 3.67
CA CYS A 57 -1.88 -7.91 3.95
C CYS A 57 -2.23 -8.53 5.32
N VAL A 58 -3.10 -7.88 6.12
CA VAL A 58 -3.47 -8.35 7.47
C VAL A 58 -4.02 -9.77 7.45
N SER A 59 -4.81 -10.13 6.42
CA SER A 59 -5.37 -11.48 6.28
C SER A 59 -4.32 -12.56 5.99
N ASP A 60 -3.10 -12.17 5.63
CA ASP A 60 -2.01 -13.07 5.25
C ASP A 60 -0.92 -13.15 6.34
N MET A 61 -1.19 -12.59 7.53
CA MET A 61 -0.25 -12.61 8.66
C MET A 61 -0.02 -14.00 9.24
N ASP A 62 -0.94 -14.94 9.01
CA ASP A 62 -0.75 -16.34 9.37
C ASP A 62 0.27 -17.08 8.49
N GLY A 63 0.60 -16.52 7.32
CA GLY A 63 1.54 -17.10 6.37
C GLY A 63 0.99 -18.28 5.55
N GLU A 64 -0.30 -18.62 5.69
CA GLU A 64 -0.88 -19.82 5.06
C GLU A 64 -1.10 -19.65 3.57
N THR A 65 -1.66 -18.50 3.16
CA THR A 65 -1.96 -18.22 1.74
C THR A 65 -0.81 -17.51 1.03
N ARG A 66 -0.20 -16.54 1.71
CA ARG A 66 0.91 -15.73 1.21
C ARG A 66 1.86 -15.43 2.35
N HIS A 67 3.15 -15.40 2.04
CA HIS A 67 4.15 -14.90 2.98
C HIS A 67 4.22 -13.37 2.88
N VAL A 68 3.98 -12.69 4.00
CA VAL A 68 4.21 -11.25 4.12
C VAL A 68 5.59 -10.98 4.70
N SER A 69 6.38 -10.15 4.02
CA SER A 69 7.69 -9.68 4.49
C SER A 69 7.61 -8.16 4.70
N PRO A 70 7.65 -7.66 5.96
CA PRO A 70 7.68 -6.23 6.24
C PRO A 70 8.90 -5.57 5.59
N LEU A 71 8.73 -4.32 5.13
CA LEU A 71 9.85 -3.50 4.67
C LEU A 71 10.49 -2.78 5.86
N ASP A 72 11.77 -3.05 6.09
CA ASP A 72 12.52 -2.53 7.24
C ASP A 72 13.33 -1.27 6.86
N ASP A 73 14.37 -1.42 6.03
CA ASP A 73 15.23 -0.30 5.62
C ASP A 73 15.41 -0.24 4.07
N PRO A 74 15.02 0.86 3.40
CA PRO A 74 14.30 2.01 3.95
C PRO A 74 12.83 1.66 4.18
N PRO A 75 12.20 2.22 5.23
CA PRO A 75 10.78 2.02 5.43
C PRO A 75 9.97 2.73 4.34
N LEU A 76 8.78 2.20 4.04
CA LEU A 76 7.86 2.76 3.04
C LEU A 76 6.51 3.09 3.67
N TYR A 77 6.32 4.36 4.05
CA TYR A 77 5.08 4.84 4.64
C TYR A 77 4.13 5.46 3.61
N SER A 78 2.83 5.43 3.91
CA SER A 78 1.79 6.13 3.15
C SER A 78 1.19 7.22 4.02
N ASP A 79 1.16 8.44 3.50
CA ASP A 79 0.52 9.59 4.16
C ASP A 79 -0.94 9.67 3.71
N PHE A 80 -1.86 9.69 4.67
CA PHE A 80 -3.28 9.90 4.41
C PHE A 80 -3.65 11.34 4.73
N VAL A 81 -4.35 11.98 3.79
CA VAL A 81 -4.79 13.37 3.93
C VAL A 81 -6.29 13.47 3.68
N MET A 82 -6.98 14.31 4.45
CA MET A 82 -8.36 14.69 4.16
C MET A 82 -8.36 15.78 3.09
N ILE A 83 -9.15 15.56 2.02
CA ILE A 83 -9.39 16.56 1.00
C ILE A 83 -10.81 17.10 1.19
N GLU A 84 -10.93 18.40 1.43
CA GLU A 84 -12.22 19.08 1.60
C GLU A 84 -12.38 20.26 0.62
N PRO A 85 -13.64 20.63 0.26
CA PRO A 85 -13.86 21.79 -0.59
C PRO A 85 -13.42 23.09 0.09
N SER A 86 -12.49 23.83 -0.52
CA SER A 86 -11.94 25.07 0.04
C SER A 86 -12.96 26.18 0.31
N ARG A 87 -14.13 26.13 -0.34
CA ARG A 87 -15.17 27.16 -0.28
C ARG A 87 -16.44 26.71 0.45
N ARG A 88 -16.48 25.50 0.99
CA ARG A 88 -17.66 24.96 1.65
C ARG A 88 -17.24 24.24 2.93
N PRO A 89 -17.62 24.74 4.12
CA PRO A 89 -17.32 24.04 5.36
C PRO A 89 -18.01 22.67 5.37
N LEU A 90 -17.38 21.70 6.04
CA LEU A 90 -17.98 20.40 6.31
C LEU A 90 -19.31 20.57 7.06
N SER A 91 -20.29 19.73 6.73
CA SER A 91 -21.49 19.63 7.56
C SER A 91 -21.12 19.09 8.94
N PRO A 92 -21.92 19.35 9.98
CA PRO A 92 -21.69 18.78 11.30
C PRO A 92 -21.54 17.25 11.29
N GLN A 93 -22.32 16.55 10.45
CA GLN A 93 -22.27 15.09 10.32
C GLN A 93 -20.96 14.62 9.66
N ALA A 94 -20.51 15.32 8.61
CA ALA A 94 -19.25 14.98 7.95
C ALA A 94 -18.04 15.22 8.86
N ARG A 95 -18.09 16.27 9.69
CA ARG A 95 -17.06 16.51 10.70
C ARG A 95 -17.01 15.41 11.76
N LEU A 96 -18.16 15.01 12.31
CA LEU A 96 -18.21 13.90 13.27
C LEU A 96 -17.71 12.57 12.66
N PHE A 97 -18.05 12.30 11.40
CA PHE A 97 -17.52 11.14 10.70
C PHE A 97 -16.00 11.20 10.54
N PHE A 98 -15.47 12.36 10.14
CA PHE A 98 -14.03 12.56 10.01
C PHE A 98 -13.30 12.36 11.34
N GLU A 99 -13.81 12.94 12.43
CA GLU A 99 -13.23 12.76 13.77
C GLU A 99 -13.20 11.28 14.19
N ALA A 100 -14.24 10.51 13.87
CA ALA A 100 -14.29 9.08 14.14
C ALA A 100 -13.26 8.29 13.30
N VAL A 101 -13.15 8.60 12.00
CA VAL A 101 -12.15 7.97 11.13
C VAL A 101 -10.73 8.31 11.58
N GLN A 102 -10.47 9.57 11.93
CA GLN A 102 -9.16 10.02 12.40
C GLN A 102 -8.77 9.30 13.69
N THR A 103 -9.70 9.19 14.66
CA THR A 103 -9.48 8.45 15.90
C THR A 103 -9.06 7.01 15.63
N GLU A 104 -9.74 6.33 14.69
CA GLU A 104 -9.41 4.94 14.36
C GLU A 104 -8.05 4.80 13.65
N VAL A 105 -7.73 5.71 12.73
CA VAL A 105 -6.41 5.74 12.06
C VAL A 105 -5.28 5.97 13.06
N ASP A 106 -5.50 6.85 14.05
CA ASP A 106 -4.52 7.12 15.11
C ASP A 106 -4.30 5.87 15.99
N HIS A 107 -5.36 5.13 16.33
CA HIS A 107 -5.25 3.87 17.06
C HIS A 107 -4.44 2.80 16.28
N LEU A 108 -4.71 2.66 14.98
CA LEU A 108 -3.98 1.70 14.13
C LEU A 108 -2.49 2.06 14.03
N SER A 109 -2.18 3.36 13.91
CA SER A 109 -0.80 3.86 13.79
C SER A 109 0.04 3.64 15.06
N GLN A 110 -0.60 3.51 16.23
CA GLN A 110 0.08 3.20 17.50
C GLN A 110 0.25 1.70 17.75
N SER A 111 -0.49 0.86 17.02
CA SER A 111 -0.52 -0.60 17.21
C SER A 111 0.40 -1.36 16.25
N MET A 112 0.93 -0.68 15.23
CA MET A 112 1.91 -1.20 14.26
C MET A 112 3.34 -0.85 14.66
#